data_AF-V4HK37-F1
#
_entry.id   AF-V4HK37-F1
#
_cell.length_a   1.000
_cell.length_b   1.000
_cell.length_c   1.000
_cell.angle_alpha   90.00
_cell.angle_beta   90.00
_cell.angle_gamma   90.00
#
_symmetry.space_group_name_H-M   'P 1'
#
loop_
_entity.id
_entity.type
_entity.pdbx_description
1 polymer ?
#
loop_
_entity_poly.entity_id
_entity_poly.type
_entity_poly.pdbx_seq_one_letter_code
_entity_poly.pdbx_strand_id
1 'polypeptide(L)' 'MTYSMSAGPDSRTGSTPAPDASRPAPTDLRATVVRYEGEPDRCTVFPDDADDAAITTHWLSANADCFVPLDDLR' A
#
# COMPACT_ATOMS: atom_id res chain seq x y z
N MET A 1 24.68 -8.88 -53.28
CA MET A 1 23.36 -8.75 -52.61
C MET A 1 23.59 -8.07 -51.29
N THR A 2 23.35 -6.76 -51.21
CA THR A 2 23.56 -5.97 -49.99
C THR A 2 22.35 -6.17 -49.07
N TYR A 3 22.59 -6.57 -47.82
CA TYR A 3 21.56 -6.76 -46.81
C TYR A 3 21.23 -5.38 -46.20
N SER A 4 20.05 -4.85 -46.49
CA SER A 4 19.55 -3.63 -45.84
C SER A 4 19.08 -3.98 -44.43
N MET A 5 19.86 -3.63 -43.41
CA MET A 5 19.35 -3.55 -42.04
C MET A 5 18.66 -2.19 -41.87
N SER A 6 17.33 -2.17 -41.91
CA SER A 6 16.57 -1.03 -41.42
C SER A 6 16.55 -1.10 -39.89
N ALA A 7 17.42 -0.33 -39.24
CA ALA A 7 17.26 0.01 -37.82
C ALA A 7 15.99 0.89 -37.71
N GLY A 8 14.86 0.27 -37.38
CA GLY A 8 13.69 1.00 -36.94
C GLY A 8 14.07 1.81 -35.70
N PRO A 9 13.62 3.06 -35.57
CA PRO A 9 13.94 3.84 -34.37
C PRO A 9 13.43 3.06 -33.15
N ASP A 10 14.34 2.75 -32.22
CA ASP A 10 14.03 2.38 -30.84
C ASP A 10 13.25 3.55 -30.23
N SER A 11 11.95 3.64 -30.51
CA SER A 11 11.00 4.46 -29.79
C SER A 11 10.76 3.78 -28.45
N ARG A 12 11.80 3.72 -27.62
CA ARG A 12 11.67 3.43 -26.19
C ARG A 12 11.15 4.71 -25.55
N THR A 13 9.95 5.10 -25.95
CA THR A 13 9.11 6.00 -25.19
C THR A 13 9.00 5.34 -23.83
N GLY A 14 9.69 5.89 -22.85
CA GLY A 14 9.44 5.59 -21.45
C GLY A 14 8.01 6.03 -21.19
N SER A 15 7.07 5.13 -21.48
CA SER A 15 5.70 5.26 -21.05
C SER A 15 5.77 5.19 -19.54
N THR A 16 5.88 6.34 -18.88
CA THR A 16 5.44 6.48 -17.50
C THR A 16 4.05 5.87 -17.49
N PRO A 17 3.83 4.72 -16.82
CA PRO A 17 2.52 4.09 -16.81
C PRO A 17 1.57 5.16 -16.29
N ALA A 18 0.57 5.50 -17.12
CA ALA A 18 -0.52 6.34 -16.65
C ALA A 18 -1.06 5.71 -15.37
N PRO A 19 -1.37 6.50 -14.33
CA PRO A 19 -1.94 5.95 -13.11
C PRO A 19 -3.12 5.08 -13.52
N ASP A 20 -3.07 3.80 -13.14
CA ASP A 20 -4.12 2.84 -13.46
C ASP A 20 -5.42 3.37 -12.86
N ALA A 21 -6.30 3.89 -13.70
CA ALA A 21 -7.54 4.54 -13.27
C ALA A 21 -8.52 3.55 -12.60
N SER A 22 -8.23 2.24 -12.67
CA SER A 22 -8.96 1.21 -11.94
C SER A 22 -8.47 1.02 -10.51
N ARG A 23 -7.28 1.53 -10.16
CA ARG A 23 -6.79 1.49 -8.78
C ARG A 23 -7.49 2.57 -7.96
N PRO A 24 -8.16 2.21 -6.85
CA PRO A 24 -8.71 3.21 -5.95
C PRO A 24 -7.61 4.18 -5.46
N ALA A 25 -8.00 5.42 -5.21
CA ALA A 25 -7.11 6.42 -4.64
C ALA A 25 -6.53 5.89 -3.31
N PRO A 26 -5.27 6.22 -2.97
CA PRO A 26 -4.72 5.86 -1.68
C PRO A 26 -5.58 6.49 -0.58
N THR A 27 -6.08 5.66 0.35
CA THR A 27 -6.81 6.07 1.54
C THR A 27 -5.84 6.13 2.71
N ASP A 28 -6.01 7.14 3.57
CA ASP A 28 -5.27 7.22 4.82
C ASP A 28 -5.65 6.07 5.77
N LEU A 29 -4.66 5.60 6.52
CA LEU A 29 -4.86 4.53 7.50
C LEU A 29 -4.85 5.11 8.91
N ARG A 30 -5.78 4.63 9.73
CA ARG A 30 -5.79 4.88 11.17
C ARG A 30 -5.26 3.68 11.93
N ALA A 31 -4.60 3.94 13.04
CA ALA A 31 -4.14 2.93 13.98
C ALA A 31 -4.67 3.25 15.39
N THR A 32 -5.32 2.27 16.01
CA THR A 32 -5.80 2.38 17.40
C THR A 32 -5.14 1.29 18.24
N VAL A 33 -4.57 1.69 19.38
CA VAL A 33 -3.99 0.77 20.36
C VAL A 33 -4.95 0.60 21.53
N VAL A 34 -5.31 -0.65 21.84
CA VAL A 34 -6.13 -1.02 22.99
C VAL A 34 -5.26 -1.79 23.98
N ARG A 35 -5.33 -1.38 25.25
CA ARG A 35 -4.61 -2.01 26.35
C ARG A 35 -5.52 -2.96 27.10
N TYR A 36 -5.02 -4.16 27.37
CA TYR A 36 -5.71 -5.19 28.15
C TYR A 36 -4.88 -5.51 29.39
N GLU A 37 -5.52 -5.70 30.54
CA GLU A 37 -4.79 -6.07 31.76
C GLU A 37 -4.25 -7.50 31.65
N GLY A 38 -2.93 -7.65 31.77
CA GLY A 38 -2.27 -8.96 31.72
C GLY A 38 -2.03 -9.52 30.32
N GLU A 39 -2.37 -8.77 29.27
CA GLU A 39 -2.14 -9.13 27.86
C GLU A 39 -1.33 -8.05 27.14
N PRO A 40 -0.62 -8.39 26.05
CA PRO A 40 0.08 -7.39 25.24
C PRO A 40 -0.91 -6.39 24.62
N ASP A 41 -0.48 -5.13 24.55
CA ASP A 41 -1.23 -4.07 23.86
C ASP A 41 -1.52 -4.50 22.42
N ARG A 42 -2.78 -4.35 21.99
CA ARG A 42 -3.24 -4.71 20.64
C ARG A 42 -3.38 -3.46 19.81
N CYS A 43 -2.68 -3.41 18.68
CA CYS A 43 -2.81 -2.36 17.69
C CYS A 43 -3.62 -2.88 16.50
N THR A 44 -4.68 -2.14 16.14
CA THR A 44 -5.53 -2.42 14.98
C THR A 44 -5.40 -1.29 13.97
N VAL A 45 -5.05 -1.63 12.74
CA VAL A 45 -4.93 -0.70 11.62
C VAL A 45 -6.10 -0.90 10.66
N PHE A 46 -6.72 0.19 10.24
CA PHE A 46 -7.90 0.19 9.38
C PHE A 46 -7.97 1.44 8.48
N PRO A 47 -8.67 1.38 7.33
CA PRO A 47 -8.87 2.55 6.48
C PRO A 47 -9.69 3.65 7.18
N ASP A 48 -9.36 4.92 6.94
CA ASP A 48 -10.09 6.08 7.47
C ASP A 48 -11.54 6.13 7.00
N ASP A 49 -11.76 5.78 5.73
CA ASP A 49 -13.05 5.83 5.02
C ASP A 49 -13.86 4.52 5.19
N ALA A 50 -13.53 3.69 6.17
CA ALA A 50 -14.17 2.38 6.30
C ALA A 50 -15.59 2.50 6.90
N ASP A 51 -16.58 2.13 6.08
CA ASP A 51 -17.90 1.61 6.45
C ASP A 51 -17.89 0.71 7.70
N ASP A 52 -18.86 0.76 8.63
CA ASP A 52 -19.02 -0.25 9.71
C ASP A 52 -19.00 -1.71 9.17
N ALA A 53 -19.49 -1.93 7.95
CA ALA A 53 -19.42 -3.21 7.26
C ALA A 53 -18.05 -3.51 6.63
N ALA A 54 -17.34 -2.49 6.12
CA ALA A 54 -16.00 -2.61 5.54
C ALA A 54 -14.94 -2.85 6.63
N ILE A 55 -15.18 -2.27 7.81
CA ILE A 55 -14.43 -2.45 9.05
C ILE A 55 -14.14 -3.93 9.33
N THR A 56 -15.09 -4.84 9.18
CA THR A 56 -14.85 -6.24 9.61
C THR A 56 -13.88 -7.02 8.72
N THR A 57 -13.65 -6.58 7.47
CA THR A 57 -12.87 -7.37 6.48
C THR A 57 -11.50 -6.78 6.13
N HIS A 58 -11.27 -5.49 6.45
CA HIS A 58 -10.07 -4.76 6.02
C HIS A 58 -9.12 -4.41 7.17
N TRP A 59 -9.21 -5.12 8.28
CA TRP A 59 -8.42 -4.83 9.49
C TRP A 59 -7.20 -5.73 9.62
N LEU A 60 -6.08 -5.13 10.01
CA LEU A 60 -4.89 -5.82 10.49
C LEU A 60 -4.72 -5.54 11.98
N SER A 61 -4.82 -6.57 12.81
CA SER A 61 -4.59 -6.48 14.25
C SER A 61 -3.39 -7.33 14.65
N ALA A 62 -2.46 -6.75 15.41
CA ALA A 62 -1.32 -7.45 15.98
C ALA A 62 -0.92 -6.82 17.33
N ASN A 63 0.12 -7.37 17.97
CA ASN A 63 0.69 -6.72 19.16
C ASN A 63 1.30 -5.38 18.77
N ALA A 64 1.19 -4.38 19.65
CA ALA A 64 1.74 -3.05 19.42
C ALA A 64 3.25 -3.09 19.14
N ASP A 65 3.98 -3.99 19.79
CA ASP A 65 5.43 -4.17 19.60
C ASP A 65 5.81 -4.73 18.21
N CYS A 66 4.84 -5.19 17.42
CA CYS A 66 5.06 -5.63 16.04
C CYS A 66 5.05 -4.47 15.04
N PHE A 67 4.60 -3.27 15.45
CA PHE A 67 4.55 -2.09 14.59
C PHE A 67 5.75 -1.20 14.86
N VAL A 68 6.36 -0.69 13.80
CA VAL A 68 7.48 0.26 13.88
C VAL A 68 7.11 1.56 13.14
N PRO A 69 7.52 2.74 13.64
CA PRO A 69 7.31 4.00 12.93
C PRO A 69 7.99 3.96 11.56
N LEU A 70 7.29 4.42 10.52
CA LEU A 70 7.88 4.46 9.17
C LEU A 70 9.07 5.42 9.09
N ASP A 71 9.06 6.51 9.86
CA ASP A 71 10.18 7.44 9.97
C ASP A 71 11.47 6.79 10.52
N ASP A 72 11.35 5.68 11.25
CA ASP A 72 12.51 4.92 11.75
C ASP A 72 13.12 3.99 10.69
N LEU A 73 12.40 3.68 9.60
CA LEU A 73 12.82 2.72 8.56
C LEU A 73 13.51 3.34 7.34
N ARG A 74 14.23 4.45 7.54
CA ARG A 74 14.85 5.23 6.46
C ARG A 74 16.07 4.58 5.79
#